data_AF-A0A0G9HCT1-F1
#
_entry.id   AF-A0A0G9HCT1-F1
#
_cell.length_a   1.000
_cell.length_b   1.000
_cell.length_c   1.000
_cell.angle_alpha   90.00
_cell.angle_beta   90.00
_cell.angle_gamma   90.00
#
_symmetry.space_group_name_H-M   'P 1'
#
loop_
_entity.id
_entity.type
_entity.pdbx_description
1 polymer ?
#
loop_
_entity_poly.entity_id
_entity_poly.type
_entity_poly.pdbx_seq_one_letter_code
_entity_poly.pdbx_strand_id
1 'polypeptide(L)'
;MPKGNHVFNDFDGCVVTSFKKLTRELNLEQIFIAATASGAENSADAVALRGHFPSSWATLVEMQAHDRVKEMHWIQDDQEVIANDGNSMAFGRESNRFSQAVIDWAWGRDDKENPMTVWRDLVNAGEDVTARNNFAKGSSRKEAPKTEAAREALCQQVRMFIRGELSKLVGKWLIQLRDDMTLARPAVNGVAPVRVDYDSKRNAWVKRLTSAGGIPIAD
;
A
#
# COMPACT_ATOMS: atom_id res chain seq x y z
N MET A 1 -1.87 17.61 1.11
CA MET A 1 -1.69 18.07 2.50
C MET A 1 -0.44 17.39 3.06
N PRO A 2 0.44 18.08 3.81
CA PRO A 2 1.63 17.46 4.39
C PRO A 2 1.22 16.39 5.42
N LYS A 3 1.83 15.21 5.36
CA LYS A 3 1.58 14.07 6.27
C LYS A 3 2.34 14.28 7.59
N GLY A 4 1.76 13.82 8.70
CA GLY A 4 2.17 14.20 10.04
C GLY A 4 2.83 13.15 10.91
N ASN A 5 3.16 13.52 12.16
CA ASN A 5 3.70 12.60 13.16
C ASN A 5 2.66 11.56 13.54
N HIS A 6 2.75 10.42 12.86
CA HIS A 6 1.83 9.30 12.98
C HIS A 6 2.30 8.39 14.14
N VAL A 7 1.46 8.17 15.16
CA VAL A 7 1.76 7.18 16.23
C VAL A 7 2.11 5.83 15.60
N PHE A 8 1.29 5.43 14.65
CA PHE A 8 1.54 4.34 13.72
C PHE A 8 1.36 4.87 12.31
N ASN A 9 2.32 4.59 11.44
CA ASN A 9 2.20 4.91 10.03
C ASN A 9 1.15 4.02 9.32
N ASP A 10 0.80 4.41 8.10
CA ASP A 10 -0.21 3.76 7.24
C ASP A 10 0.29 2.42 6.67
N PHE A 11 0.29 1.37 7.50
CA PHE A 11 0.80 0.03 7.15
C PHE A 11 -0.04 -0.67 6.07
N ASP A 12 -1.37 -0.67 6.18
CA ASP A 12 -2.25 -1.26 5.17
C ASP A 12 -2.24 -0.44 3.88
N GLY A 13 -2.19 0.89 3.95
CA GLY A 13 -2.02 1.74 2.78
C GLY A 13 -0.72 1.49 2.02
N CYS A 14 0.35 1.02 2.68
CA CYS A 14 1.56 0.55 2.00
C CYS A 14 1.30 -0.71 1.15
N VAL A 15 0.51 -1.66 1.67
CA VAL A 15 0.13 -2.89 0.94
C VAL A 15 -0.75 -2.53 -0.25
N VAL A 16 -1.77 -1.71 -0.04
CA VAL A 16 -2.70 -1.21 -1.06
C VAL A 16 -1.96 -0.45 -2.16
N THR A 17 -1.02 0.43 -1.78
CA THR A 17 -0.19 1.18 -2.73
C THR A 17 0.71 0.27 -3.54
N SER A 18 1.28 -0.77 -2.92
CA SER A 18 2.13 -1.76 -3.60
C SER A 18 1.31 -2.55 -4.62
N PHE A 19 0.10 -2.98 -4.25
CA PHE A 19 -0.82 -3.66 -5.16
C PHE A 19 -1.26 -2.75 -6.31
N LYS A 20 -1.61 -1.48 -6.03
CA LYS A 20 -1.91 -0.48 -7.06
C LYS A 20 -0.77 -0.34 -8.07
N LYS A 21 0.47 -0.20 -7.60
CA LYS A 21 1.66 -0.10 -8.48
C LYS A 21 1.82 -1.36 -9.34
N LEU A 22 1.58 -2.54 -8.80
CA LEU A 22 1.59 -3.78 -9.58
C LEU A 22 0.47 -3.81 -10.63
N THR A 23 -0.76 -3.44 -10.27
CA THR A 23 -1.88 -3.37 -11.24
C THR A 23 -1.60 -2.38 -12.37
N ARG A 24 -0.85 -1.30 -12.12
CA ARG A 24 -0.36 -0.40 -13.16
C ARG A 24 0.55 -1.10 -14.17
N GLU A 25 1.45 -1.97 -13.73
CA GLU A 25 2.31 -2.75 -14.65
C GLU A 25 1.51 -3.70 -15.55
N LEU A 26 0.31 -4.07 -15.11
CA LEU A 26 -0.64 -4.92 -15.84
C LEU A 26 -1.70 -4.13 -16.62
N ASN A 27 -1.63 -2.79 -16.64
CA ASN A 27 -2.64 -1.91 -17.22
C ASN A 27 -4.05 -2.05 -16.60
N LEU A 28 -4.12 -2.41 -15.32
CA LEU A 28 -5.34 -2.59 -14.53
C LEU A 28 -5.53 -1.48 -13.48
N GLU A 29 -4.69 -0.45 -13.43
CA GLU A 29 -4.73 0.57 -12.36
C GLU A 29 -6.09 1.29 -12.25
N GLN A 30 -6.72 1.63 -13.37
CA GLN A 30 -8.01 2.31 -13.35
C GLN A 30 -9.13 1.39 -12.83
N ILE A 31 -9.09 0.12 -13.21
CA ILE A 31 -10.01 -0.92 -12.70
C ILE A 31 -9.80 -1.08 -11.20
N PHE A 32 -8.54 -1.09 -10.72
CA PHE A 32 -8.21 -1.10 -9.30
C PHE A 32 -8.79 0.11 -8.54
N ILE A 33 -8.61 1.32 -9.07
CA ILE A 33 -9.15 2.53 -8.46
C ILE A 33 -10.68 2.47 -8.39
N ALA A 34 -11.35 2.03 -9.46
CA ALA A 34 -12.81 1.91 -9.50
C ALA A 34 -13.34 0.84 -8.54
N ALA A 35 -12.71 -0.34 -8.48
CA ALA A 35 -13.14 -1.45 -7.63
C ALA A 35 -12.93 -1.19 -6.13
N THR A 36 -12.01 -0.29 -5.77
CA THR A 36 -11.75 0.10 -4.37
C THR A 36 -12.54 1.34 -3.95
N ALA A 37 -13.35 1.93 -4.83
CA ALA A 37 -14.23 3.02 -4.46
C ALA A 37 -15.31 2.56 -3.46
N SER A 38 -15.74 3.45 -2.58
CA SER A 38 -16.79 3.17 -1.60
C SER A 38 -18.08 2.69 -2.29
N GLY A 39 -18.61 1.54 -1.90
CA GLY A 39 -19.82 0.95 -2.49
C GLY A 39 -19.60 0.18 -3.79
N ALA A 40 -18.35 -0.03 -4.22
CA ALA A 40 -18.02 -0.70 -5.48
C ALA A 40 -17.84 -2.22 -5.34
N GLU A 41 -18.20 -2.84 -4.20
CA GLU A 41 -17.87 -4.24 -3.87
C GLU A 41 -18.41 -5.25 -4.90
N ASN A 42 -19.53 -4.92 -5.54
CA ASN A 42 -20.20 -5.73 -6.56
C ASN A 42 -20.11 -5.12 -7.97
N SER A 43 -19.27 -4.11 -8.17
CA SER A 43 -19.06 -3.48 -9.47
C SER A 43 -18.43 -4.45 -10.49
N ALA A 44 -18.62 -4.18 -11.78
CA ALA A 44 -17.95 -4.93 -12.84
C ALA A 44 -16.42 -4.88 -12.71
N ASP A 45 -15.87 -3.75 -12.25
CA ASP A 45 -14.44 -3.58 -12.00
C ASP A 45 -13.93 -4.48 -10.85
N ALA A 46 -14.72 -4.60 -9.77
CA ALA A 46 -14.42 -5.53 -8.68
C ALA A 46 -14.53 -7.00 -9.10
N VAL A 47 -15.45 -7.32 -10.02
CA VAL A 47 -15.52 -8.67 -10.64
C VAL A 47 -14.28 -8.91 -11.52
N ALA A 48 -13.89 -7.94 -12.35
CA ALA A 48 -12.72 -8.05 -13.21
C ALA A 48 -11.43 -8.25 -12.42
N LEU A 49 -11.23 -7.49 -11.33
CA LEU A 49 -10.08 -7.68 -10.43
C LEU A 49 -10.08 -9.04 -9.76
N ARG A 50 -11.24 -9.53 -9.29
CA ARG A 50 -11.33 -10.91 -8.75
C ARG A 50 -11.00 -11.96 -9.80
N GLY A 51 -11.29 -11.70 -11.08
CA GLY A 51 -10.87 -12.56 -12.18
C GLY A 51 -9.35 -12.59 -12.36
N HIS A 52 -8.68 -11.44 -12.22
CA HIS A 52 -7.22 -11.34 -12.34
C HIS A 52 -6.46 -11.78 -11.09
N PHE A 53 -7.06 -11.61 -9.91
CA PHE A 53 -6.47 -11.84 -8.60
C PHE A 53 -7.44 -12.62 -7.70
N PRO A 54 -7.75 -13.87 -8.05
CA PRO A 54 -8.81 -14.64 -7.40
C PRO A 54 -8.56 -14.92 -5.92
N SER A 55 -7.31 -14.99 -5.48
CA SER A 55 -6.97 -15.30 -4.09
C SER A 55 -6.44 -14.09 -3.32
N SER A 56 -5.55 -13.30 -3.94
CA SER A 56 -4.88 -12.17 -3.28
C SER A 56 -5.79 -10.96 -3.08
N TRP A 57 -6.80 -10.74 -3.93
CA TRP A 57 -7.78 -9.66 -3.73
C TRP A 57 -8.57 -9.82 -2.44
N ALA A 58 -9.05 -11.04 -2.16
CA ALA A 58 -9.86 -11.30 -0.97
C ALA A 58 -9.09 -11.03 0.32
N THR A 59 -7.80 -11.39 0.37
CA THR A 59 -6.96 -11.12 1.54
C THR A 59 -6.57 -9.64 1.64
N LEU A 60 -6.44 -8.90 0.53
CA LEU A 60 -6.31 -7.45 0.58
C LEU A 60 -7.52 -6.79 1.23
N VAL A 61 -8.74 -7.18 0.83
CA VAL A 61 -9.99 -6.68 1.41
C VAL A 61 -10.12 -7.09 2.88
N GLU A 62 -9.74 -8.33 3.23
CA GLU A 62 -9.70 -8.84 4.61
C GLU A 62 -8.83 -7.95 5.51
N MET A 63 -7.62 -7.58 5.04
CA MET A 63 -6.73 -6.67 5.77
C MET A 63 -7.37 -5.31 6.01
N GLN A 64 -7.96 -4.69 4.98
CA GLN A 64 -8.57 -3.36 5.07
C GLN A 64 -9.83 -3.32 5.95
N ALA A 65 -10.57 -4.43 6.02
CA ALA A 65 -11.79 -4.52 6.82
C ALA A 65 -11.52 -4.72 8.33
N HIS A 66 -10.29 -5.09 8.71
CA HIS A 66 -9.95 -5.46 10.08
C HIS A 66 -10.13 -4.29 11.05
N ASP A 67 -10.79 -4.52 12.19
CA ASP A 67 -11.12 -3.43 13.12
C ASP A 67 -9.90 -2.73 13.72
N ARG A 68 -8.80 -3.46 13.96
CA ARG A 68 -7.53 -2.87 14.39
C ARG A 68 -6.86 -1.95 13.35
N VAL A 69 -7.17 -2.13 12.06
CA VAL A 69 -6.72 -1.19 11.01
C VAL A 69 -7.49 0.12 11.13
N LYS A 70 -8.81 0.07 11.36
CA LYS A 70 -9.61 1.28 11.64
C LYS A 70 -9.08 2.03 12.86
N GLU A 71 -8.71 1.29 13.91
CA GLU A 71 -8.11 1.89 15.11
C GLU A 71 -6.78 2.58 14.84
N MET A 72 -5.90 1.91 14.12
CA MET A 72 -4.62 2.47 13.69
C MET A 72 -4.81 3.79 12.94
N HIS A 73 -5.74 3.84 11.99
CA HIS A 73 -6.01 5.03 11.16
C HIS A 73 -6.51 6.25 11.96
N TRP A 74 -7.35 6.09 12.97
CA TRP A 74 -7.79 7.27 13.73
C TRP A 74 -6.77 7.71 14.80
N ILE A 75 -5.98 6.78 15.34
CA ILE A 75 -4.85 7.10 16.24
C ILE A 75 -3.77 7.89 15.48
N GLN A 76 -3.57 7.55 14.20
CA GLN A 76 -2.62 8.21 13.28
C GLN A 76 -2.84 9.74 13.18
N ASP A 77 -4.08 10.21 13.37
CA ASP A 77 -4.48 11.58 13.10
C ASP A 77 -4.77 12.40 14.40
N ASP A 78 -4.31 11.97 15.58
CA ASP A 78 -4.72 12.52 16.88
C ASP A 78 -4.10 13.89 17.28
N GLN A 79 -2.97 14.30 16.72
CA GLN A 79 -2.28 15.57 17.06
C GLN A 79 -1.88 16.37 15.82
N GLU A 80 -1.82 17.72 15.97
CA GLU A 80 -1.40 18.63 14.91
C GLU A 80 0.10 18.48 14.57
N VAL A 81 0.41 18.64 13.28
CA VAL A 81 1.57 18.05 12.61
C VAL A 81 2.77 19.00 12.56
N ILE A 82 3.98 18.51 12.89
CA ILE A 82 5.25 19.12 12.45
C ILE A 82 5.62 18.50 11.10
N ALA A 83 5.72 19.31 10.04
CA ALA A 83 6.08 18.82 8.71
C ALA A 83 7.51 18.27 8.65
N ASN A 84 7.72 17.18 7.89
CA ASN A 84 9.03 16.58 7.59
C ASN A 84 9.81 16.05 8.81
N ASP A 85 9.13 15.39 9.74
CA ASP A 85 9.84 14.70 10.80
C ASP A 85 10.64 13.49 10.26
N GLY A 86 11.70 13.12 10.97
CA GLY A 86 12.63 12.08 10.54
C GLY A 86 11.95 10.71 10.37
N ASN A 87 10.88 10.44 11.14
CA ASN A 87 10.14 9.19 11.09
C ASN A 87 9.36 9.03 9.78
N SER A 88 8.57 10.06 9.39
CA SER A 88 7.79 10.02 8.15
C SER A 88 8.66 9.84 6.91
N MET A 89 9.85 10.46 6.88
CA MET A 89 10.80 10.28 5.79
C MET A 89 11.39 8.87 5.75
N ALA A 90 11.73 8.30 6.91
CA ALA A 90 12.23 6.93 7.01
C ALA A 90 11.16 5.93 6.56
N PHE A 91 9.94 6.07 7.06
CA PHE A 91 8.81 5.23 6.65
C PHE A 91 8.50 5.34 5.15
N GLY A 92 8.50 6.56 4.59
CA GLY A 92 8.27 6.77 3.15
C GLY A 92 9.32 6.10 2.26
N ARG A 93 10.59 6.04 2.71
CA ARG A 93 11.64 5.28 2.01
C ARG A 93 11.39 3.77 2.07
N GLU A 94 11.12 3.23 3.27
CA GLU A 94 10.86 1.79 3.41
C GLU A 94 9.56 1.37 2.71
N SER A 95 8.53 2.21 2.68
CA SER A 95 7.29 1.97 1.94
C SER A 95 7.53 1.83 0.43
N ASN A 96 8.37 2.69 -0.15
CA ASN A 96 8.74 2.58 -1.56
C ASN A 96 9.59 1.34 -1.85
N ARG A 97 10.54 1.02 -0.97
CA ARG A 97 11.35 -0.21 -1.06
C ARG A 97 10.47 -1.46 -0.97
N PHE A 98 9.49 -1.46 -0.06
CA PHE A 98 8.52 -2.55 0.08
C PHE A 98 7.70 -2.71 -1.20
N SER A 99 7.17 -1.62 -1.78
CA SER A 99 6.45 -1.67 -3.05
C SER A 99 7.28 -2.34 -4.16
N GLN A 100 8.57 -1.99 -4.27
CA GLN A 100 9.44 -2.55 -5.28
C GLN A 100 9.69 -4.05 -5.03
N ALA A 101 9.97 -4.44 -3.78
CA ALA A 101 10.15 -5.84 -3.40
C ALA A 101 8.89 -6.69 -3.66
N VAL A 102 7.70 -6.14 -3.41
CA VAL A 102 6.43 -6.81 -3.75
C VAL A 102 6.31 -7.05 -5.24
N ILE A 103 6.62 -6.04 -6.07
CA ILE A 103 6.55 -6.17 -7.53
C ILE A 103 7.56 -7.23 -8.03
N ASP A 104 8.81 -7.15 -7.58
CA ASP A 104 9.85 -8.11 -7.97
C ASP A 104 9.48 -9.55 -7.53
N TRP A 105 8.95 -9.72 -6.32
CA TRP A 105 8.41 -10.98 -5.82
C TRP A 105 7.24 -11.50 -6.66
N ALA A 106 6.28 -10.63 -6.97
CA ALA A 106 5.11 -10.94 -7.81
C ALA A 106 5.50 -11.36 -9.23
N TRP A 107 6.66 -10.87 -9.73
CA TRP A 107 7.27 -11.29 -11.00
C TRP A 107 8.24 -12.47 -10.89
N GLY A 108 8.43 -13.03 -9.68
CA GLY A 108 9.25 -14.22 -9.46
C GLY A 108 10.76 -13.96 -9.58
N ARG A 109 11.20 -12.73 -9.29
CA ARG A 109 12.61 -12.36 -9.24
C ARG A 109 13.20 -12.71 -7.89
N ASP A 110 13.45 -13.99 -7.68
CA ASP A 110 13.95 -14.53 -6.41
C ASP A 110 15.38 -14.07 -6.06
N ASP A 111 16.09 -13.45 -7.01
CA ASP A 111 17.39 -12.82 -6.81
C ASP A 111 17.31 -11.42 -6.16
N LYS A 112 16.11 -10.88 -5.96
CA LYS A 112 15.87 -9.56 -5.36
C LYS A 112 15.49 -9.65 -3.88
N GLU A 113 15.28 -8.49 -3.26
CA GLU A 113 14.93 -8.40 -1.85
C GLU A 113 13.63 -9.14 -1.53
N ASN A 114 13.63 -9.91 -0.43
CA ASN A 114 12.44 -10.58 0.05
C ASN A 114 11.47 -9.54 0.65
N PRO A 115 10.22 -9.42 0.14
CA PRO A 115 9.25 -8.43 0.62
C PRO A 115 8.93 -8.56 2.11
N MET A 116 8.97 -9.76 2.70
CA MET A 116 8.75 -9.92 4.15
C MET A 116 9.92 -9.42 5.00
N THR A 117 11.14 -9.39 4.44
CA THR A 117 12.28 -8.75 5.12
C THR A 117 12.09 -7.24 5.14
N VAL A 118 11.73 -6.65 4.01
CA VAL A 118 11.47 -5.21 3.91
C VAL A 118 10.25 -4.80 4.73
N TRP A 119 9.20 -5.63 4.75
CA TRP A 119 8.03 -5.42 5.61
C TRP A 119 8.41 -5.33 7.09
N ARG A 120 9.28 -6.24 7.56
CA ARG A 120 9.76 -6.20 8.95
C ARG A 120 10.53 -4.92 9.26
N ASP A 121 11.38 -4.47 8.34
CA ASP A 121 12.11 -3.21 8.49
C ASP A 121 11.15 -2.01 8.55
N LEU A 122 10.13 -2.02 7.70
CA LEU A 122 9.04 -1.04 7.67
C LEU A 122 8.23 -1.05 8.99
N VAL A 123 7.89 -2.21 9.53
CA VAL A 123 7.24 -2.37 10.85
C VAL A 123 8.09 -1.84 12.00
N ASN A 124 9.41 -2.01 11.93
CA ASN A 124 10.32 -1.49 12.95
C ASN A 124 10.47 0.04 12.86
N ALA A 125 10.36 0.61 11.67
CA ALA A 125 10.44 2.07 11.45
C ALA A 125 9.10 2.79 11.69
N GLY A 126 7.97 2.08 11.57
CA GLY A 126 6.65 2.70 11.43
C GLY A 126 5.94 3.12 12.73
N GLU A 127 6.55 2.97 13.90
CA GLU A 127 6.04 3.51 15.18
C GLU A 127 6.85 4.75 15.58
N ASP A 128 6.18 5.89 15.74
CA ASP A 128 6.78 7.08 16.35
C ASP A 128 6.57 7.05 17.87
N VAL A 129 7.65 6.74 18.59
CA VAL A 129 7.66 6.68 20.06
C VAL A 129 7.25 8.01 20.71
N THR A 130 7.62 9.15 20.09
CA THR A 130 7.28 10.47 20.60
C THR A 130 5.79 10.73 20.45
N ALA A 131 5.24 10.47 19.26
CA ALA A 131 3.80 10.60 19.00
C ALA A 131 2.99 9.67 19.92
N ARG A 132 3.44 8.42 20.11
CA ARG A 132 2.82 7.47 21.05
C ARG A 132 2.79 7.99 22.47
N ASN A 133 3.89 8.55 22.96
CA ASN A 133 3.96 9.12 24.32
C ASN A 133 3.03 10.32 24.47
N ASN A 134 2.87 11.14 23.43
CA ASN A 134 1.96 12.27 23.44
C ASN A 134 0.49 11.80 23.45
N PHE A 135 0.14 10.83 22.61
CA PHE A 135 -1.18 10.19 22.60
C PHE A 135 -1.54 9.59 23.97
N ALA A 136 -0.59 8.90 24.61
CA ALA A 136 -0.80 8.35 25.95
C ALA A 136 -1.20 9.43 26.97
N LYS A 137 -0.49 10.56 26.98
CA LYS A 137 -0.77 11.69 27.89
C LYS A 137 -2.11 12.37 27.60
N GLY A 138 -2.50 12.46 26.35
CA GLY A 138 -3.79 13.04 25.97
C GLY A 138 -4.08 12.87 24.49
N SER A 139 -5.37 12.71 24.19
CA SER A 139 -5.86 12.53 22.84
C SER A 139 -7.04 13.45 22.57
N SER A 140 -7.10 13.99 21.34
CA SER A 140 -8.20 14.82 20.86
C SER A 140 -9.35 13.99 20.29
N ARG A 141 -9.13 12.69 20.07
CA ARG A 141 -10.09 11.75 19.48
C ARG A 141 -11.17 11.34 20.47
N LYS A 142 -12.42 11.34 20.02
CA LYS A 142 -13.59 11.00 20.85
C LYS A 142 -13.59 9.53 21.26
N GLU A 143 -13.06 8.68 20.40
CA GLU A 143 -12.97 7.23 20.53
C GLU A 143 -11.83 6.80 21.47
N ALA A 144 -10.92 7.71 21.81
CA ALA A 144 -9.77 7.39 22.64
C ALA A 144 -10.18 7.04 24.08
N PRO A 145 -9.52 6.04 24.70
CA PRO A 145 -9.73 5.75 26.11
C PRO A 145 -9.49 6.98 27.00
N LYS A 146 -10.29 7.10 28.07
CA LYS A 146 -10.27 8.29 28.95
C LYS A 146 -9.03 8.37 29.84
N THR A 147 -8.40 7.25 30.14
CA THR A 147 -7.21 7.17 31.01
C THR A 147 -5.94 6.97 30.21
N GLU A 148 -4.82 7.48 30.72
CA GLU A 148 -3.49 7.30 30.12
C GLU A 148 -3.11 5.82 30.00
N ALA A 149 -3.27 5.05 31.08
CA ALA A 149 -3.00 3.61 31.07
C ALA A 149 -3.79 2.84 30.01
N ALA A 150 -5.04 3.23 29.74
CA ALA A 150 -5.84 2.57 28.70
C ALA A 150 -5.41 2.99 27.28
N ARG A 151 -4.94 4.23 27.08
CA ARG A 151 -4.35 4.68 25.81
C ARG A 151 -3.02 3.98 25.52
N GLU A 152 -2.17 3.81 26.54
CA GLU A 152 -0.95 3.01 26.42
C GLU A 152 -1.24 1.56 26.06
N ALA A 153 -2.22 0.95 26.73
CA ALA A 153 -2.66 -0.40 26.45
C ALA A 153 -3.20 -0.54 25.01
N LEU A 154 -3.94 0.45 24.52
CA LEU A 154 -4.41 0.49 23.14
C LEU A 154 -3.23 0.52 22.15
N CYS A 155 -2.25 1.42 22.35
CA CYS A 155 -1.05 1.44 21.51
C CYS A 155 -0.31 0.10 21.52
N GLN A 156 -0.18 -0.54 22.69
CA GLN A 156 0.43 -1.86 22.80
C GLN A 156 -0.35 -2.93 22.01
N GLN A 157 -1.68 -2.92 22.09
CA GLN A 157 -2.54 -3.85 21.34
C GLN A 157 -2.39 -3.66 19.83
N VAL A 158 -2.41 -2.41 19.35
CA VAL A 158 -2.21 -2.08 17.92
C VAL A 158 -0.83 -2.52 17.44
N ARG A 159 0.22 -2.26 18.22
CA ARG A 159 1.58 -2.72 17.92
C ARG A 159 1.68 -4.25 17.84
N MET A 160 1.03 -4.97 18.75
CA MET A 160 0.98 -6.44 18.73
C MET A 160 0.22 -6.96 17.51
N PHE A 161 -0.88 -6.30 17.13
CA PHE A 161 -1.62 -6.60 15.90
C PHE A 161 -0.73 -6.42 14.66
N ILE A 162 -0.05 -5.28 14.51
CA ILE A 162 0.83 -4.98 13.37
C ILE A 162 1.92 -6.05 13.23
N ARG A 163 2.63 -6.34 14.33
CA ARG A 163 3.74 -7.31 14.35
C ARG A 163 3.29 -8.77 14.25
N GLY A 164 2.04 -9.06 14.62
CA GLY A 164 1.48 -10.40 14.66
C GLY A 164 0.56 -10.65 13.48
N GLU A 165 -0.72 -10.38 13.67
CA GLU A 165 -1.79 -10.72 12.74
C GLU A 165 -1.68 -10.03 11.40
N LEU A 166 -1.44 -8.71 11.36
CA LEU A 166 -1.28 -8.00 10.09
C LEU A 166 -0.09 -8.54 9.30
N SER A 167 1.04 -8.76 9.96
CA SER A 167 2.23 -9.34 9.31
C SER A 167 1.97 -10.75 8.76
N LYS A 168 1.13 -11.56 9.41
CA LYS A 168 0.70 -12.87 8.89
C LYS A 168 -0.20 -12.72 7.66
N LEU A 169 -1.14 -11.78 7.69
CA LEU A 169 -2.02 -11.49 6.55
C LEU A 169 -1.22 -10.99 5.34
N VAL A 170 -0.22 -10.12 5.56
CA VAL A 170 0.70 -9.68 4.50
C VAL A 170 1.49 -10.86 3.93
N GLY A 171 2.01 -11.75 4.78
CA GLY A 171 2.70 -12.97 4.31
C GLY A 171 1.80 -13.87 3.47
N LYS A 172 0.56 -14.14 3.93
CA LYS A 172 -0.47 -14.89 3.19
C LYS A 172 -0.77 -14.22 1.84
N TRP A 173 -0.99 -12.91 1.85
CA TRP A 173 -1.27 -12.13 0.66
C TRP A 173 -0.14 -12.18 -0.37
N LEU A 174 1.12 -12.12 0.06
CA LEU A 174 2.28 -12.20 -0.85
C LEU A 174 2.40 -13.55 -1.55
N ILE A 175 2.08 -14.65 -0.86
CA ILE A 175 2.07 -15.99 -1.45
C ILE A 175 0.96 -16.07 -2.49
N GLN A 176 -0.27 -15.71 -2.10
CA GLN A 176 -1.44 -15.68 -2.99
C GLN A 176 -1.22 -14.78 -4.20
N LEU A 177 -0.57 -13.62 -4.01
CA LEU A 177 -0.27 -12.69 -5.09
C LEU A 177 0.69 -13.31 -6.10
N ARG A 178 1.71 -14.03 -5.62
CA ARG A 178 2.65 -14.75 -6.49
C ARG A 178 1.96 -15.88 -7.25
N ASP A 179 1.03 -16.59 -6.62
CA ASP A 179 0.26 -17.66 -7.26
C ASP A 179 -0.68 -17.08 -8.34
N ASP A 180 -1.46 -16.05 -8.00
CA ASP A 180 -2.33 -15.34 -8.95
C ASP A 180 -1.52 -14.80 -10.14
N MET A 181 -0.37 -14.20 -9.88
CA MET A 181 0.53 -13.71 -10.94
C MET A 181 1.11 -14.84 -11.77
N THR A 182 1.42 -16.00 -11.18
CA THR A 182 1.90 -17.16 -11.93
C THR A 182 0.82 -17.72 -12.86
N LEU A 183 -0.45 -17.65 -12.45
CA LEU A 183 -1.60 -18.04 -13.28
C LEU A 183 -1.95 -16.99 -14.35
N ALA A 184 -1.70 -15.71 -14.08
CA ALA A 184 -1.90 -14.63 -15.04
C ALA A 184 -0.79 -14.57 -16.11
N ARG A 185 0.45 -14.96 -15.79
CA ARG A 185 1.59 -14.94 -16.72
C ARG A 185 1.37 -15.72 -18.03
N PRO A 186 0.73 -16.91 -18.04
CA PRO A 186 0.39 -17.63 -19.28
C PRO A 186 -0.76 -17.03 -20.10
N ALA A 187 -1.64 -16.24 -19.47
CA ALA A 187 -2.86 -15.72 -20.12
C ALA A 187 -2.64 -14.40 -20.88
N VAL A 188 -1.53 -13.70 -20.60
CA VAL A 188 -1.15 -12.46 -21.30
C VAL A 188 -0.26 -12.80 -22.50
N ASN A 189 -0.88 -13.40 -23.52
CA ASN A 189 -0.32 -13.87 -24.80
C ASN A 189 0.52 -15.15 -24.69
N GLY A 190 0.52 -15.99 -25.73
CA GLY A 190 1.46 -17.10 -25.93
C GLY A 190 2.93 -16.69 -26.09
N VAL A 191 3.35 -15.62 -25.40
CA VAL A 191 4.70 -15.10 -25.25
C VAL A 191 4.81 -14.66 -23.80
N ALA A 192 5.86 -15.11 -23.11
CA ALA A 192 6.15 -14.73 -21.73
C ALA A 192 5.94 -13.22 -21.50
N PRO A 193 5.29 -12.81 -20.39
CA PRO A 193 4.95 -11.42 -20.16
C PRO A 193 6.22 -10.57 -20.10
N VAL A 194 6.42 -9.81 -21.18
CA VAL A 194 7.47 -8.79 -21.25
C VAL A 194 6.94 -7.63 -20.43
N ARG A 195 7.62 -7.35 -19.31
CA ARG A 195 7.52 -6.09 -18.55
C ARG A 195 7.27 -4.98 -19.55
N VAL A 196 6.13 -4.29 -19.45
CA VAL A 196 5.87 -3.15 -20.33
C VAL A 196 7.03 -2.18 -20.13
N ASP A 197 7.88 -2.04 -21.14
CA ASP A 197 8.98 -1.08 -21.14
C ASP A 197 8.36 0.32 -21.22
N TYR A 198 7.98 0.80 -20.03
CA TYR A 198 7.32 2.07 -19.83
C TYR A 198 8.22 3.21 -20.30
N ASP A 199 9.54 3.08 -20.15
CA ASP A 199 10.48 4.09 -20.59
C ASP A 199 10.55 4.17 -22.12
N SER A 200 10.55 3.04 -22.83
CA SER A 200 10.46 3.04 -24.29
C SER A 200 9.11 3.57 -24.81
N LYS A 201 7.98 3.18 -24.19
CA LYS A 201 6.65 3.67 -24.61
C LYS A 201 6.44 5.14 -24.25
N ARG A 202 6.90 5.59 -23.09
CA ARG A 202 6.90 7.00 -22.67
C ARG A 202 7.82 7.84 -23.55
N ASN A 203 9.03 7.38 -23.86
CA ASN A 203 9.93 8.08 -24.77
C ASN A 203 9.34 8.16 -26.19
N ALA A 204 8.70 7.10 -26.68
CA ALA A 204 8.00 7.14 -27.97
C ALA A 204 6.82 8.13 -27.96
N TRP A 205 6.07 8.22 -26.86
CA TRP A 205 4.97 9.17 -26.70
C TRP A 205 5.46 10.62 -26.59
N VAL A 206 6.49 10.89 -25.78
CA VAL A 206 7.14 12.21 -25.66
C VAL A 206 7.75 12.64 -26.99
N LYS A 207 8.39 11.71 -27.72
CA LYS A 207 8.97 11.97 -29.05
C LYS A 207 7.89 12.27 -30.09
N ARG A 208 6.72 11.62 -30.01
CA ARG A 208 5.54 11.95 -30.83
C ARG A 208 5.00 13.35 -30.54
N LEU A 209 4.95 13.75 -29.27
CA LEU A 209 4.52 15.09 -28.86
C LEU A 209 5.49 16.19 -29.30
N THR A 210 6.79 15.89 -29.36
CA THR A 210 7.82 16.85 -29.82
C THR A 210 8.01 16.85 -31.33
N SER A 211 7.68 15.76 -32.04
CA SER A 211 7.71 15.69 -33.51
C SER A 211 6.42 16.17 -34.18
N ALA A 212 5.30 16.18 -33.46
CA ALA A 212 4.07 16.83 -33.89
C ALA A 212 4.23 18.34 -33.65
N GLY A 213 4.82 19.04 -34.63
CA GLY A 213 5.00 20.49 -34.60
C GLY A 213 3.76 21.21 -34.08
N GLY A 214 4.00 22.24 -33.26
CA GLY A 214 3.03 22.92 -32.40
C GLY A 214 1.64 23.06 -33.03
N ILE A 215 0.64 22.63 -32.27
CA ILE A 215 -0.76 22.89 -32.59
C ILE A 215 -0.92 24.42 -32.55
N PRO A 216 -1.30 25.08 -33.67
CA PRO A 216 -1.56 26.51 -33.64
C PRO A 216 -2.82 26.72 -32.81
N ILE A 217 -2.69 27.48 -31.72
CA ILE A 217 -3.84 28.02 -31.00
C ILE A 217 -4.31 29.20 -31.87
N ALA A 218 -5.51 29.08 -32.43
CA ALA A 218 -6.15 30.19 -33.13
C ALA A 218 -6.62 31.22 -32.07
N ASP A 219 -6.37 32.51 -32.35
CA ASP A 219 -6.80 33.66 -31.55
C ASP A 219 -8.32 33.67 -31.28
#